data_AF-A0AAE8FY83-F1
#
_entry.id   AF-A0AAE8FY83-F1
#
_cell.length_a   1.000
_cell.length_b   1.000
_cell.length_c   1.000
_cell.angle_alpha   90.00
_cell.angle_beta   90.00
_cell.angle_gamma   90.00
#
_symmetry.space_group_name_H-M   'P 1'
#
loop_
_entity.id
_entity.type
_entity.pdbx_description
1 polymer ?
#
loop_
_entity_poly.entity_id
_entity_poly.type
_entity_poly.pdbx_seq_one_letter_code
_entity_poly.pdbx_strand_id
1 'polypeptide(L)'
;MSKKFDKIIKSSVDQDILLFLKFAYFGNTSNPLEAASRSAYHDMMRTIRFYDLPQSDRWEMREKVNKVLKEEIDWLDSSHIKSQSVFDSWHRKLSDEIKMIYQSYGIEFSYGQAQKWINMTIKYLYILEVQSFDGVFEYLHIPIDNYIFDSVENLLGIPRPKQAWSRLDDYDWYLCYQEAIREKLSGISPLRWEFREWLNAVQKKGD
;
A
#
# COMPACT_ATOMS: atom_id res chain seq x y z
N MET A 1 17.52 18.57 15.19
CA MET A 1 16.73 17.60 15.98
C MET A 1 17.30 16.22 15.72
N SER A 2 17.65 15.46 16.76
CA SER A 2 18.08 14.07 16.61
C SER A 2 16.91 13.25 16.04
N LYS A 3 17.11 12.59 14.88
CA LYS A 3 16.14 11.61 14.35
C LYS A 3 15.92 10.57 15.46
N LYS A 4 14.73 10.49 16.05
CA LYS A 4 14.37 9.36 16.90
C LYS A 4 14.31 8.14 15.99
N PHE A 5 15.36 7.33 16.00
CA PHE A 5 15.36 6.07 15.27
C PHE A 5 14.24 5.19 15.82
N ASP A 6 13.34 4.79 14.94
CA ASP A 6 12.27 3.89 15.27
C ASP A 6 12.84 2.51 15.63
N LYS A 7 12.84 2.15 16.92
CA LYS A 7 13.46 0.91 17.38
C LYS A 7 12.63 -0.29 16.92
N ILE A 8 13.21 -1.12 16.07
CA ILE A 8 12.62 -2.41 15.68
C ILE A 8 12.78 -3.37 16.87
N ILE A 9 11.65 -3.86 17.38
CA ILE A 9 11.60 -4.91 18.39
C ILE A 9 11.41 -6.23 17.64
N LYS A 10 12.33 -7.19 17.85
CA LYS A 10 12.26 -8.52 17.26
C LYS A 10 11.85 -9.54 18.31
N SER A 11 11.02 -10.49 17.91
CA SER A 11 10.60 -11.63 18.73
C SER A 11 11.03 -12.93 18.04
N SER A 12 11.40 -13.94 18.82
CA SER A 12 11.57 -15.29 18.29
C SER A 12 10.20 -15.92 18.06
N VAL A 13 10.01 -16.57 16.92
CA VAL A 13 8.79 -17.29 16.56
C VAL A 13 9.17 -18.63 15.94
N ASP A 14 8.38 -19.65 16.21
CA ASP A 14 8.49 -20.94 15.54
C ASP A 14 8.34 -20.75 14.02
N GLN A 15 9.26 -21.33 13.25
CA GLN A 15 9.31 -21.15 11.80
C GLN A 15 8.08 -21.76 11.10
N ASP A 16 7.62 -22.93 11.55
CA ASP A 16 6.47 -23.61 10.95
C ASP A 16 5.19 -22.83 11.24
N ILE A 17 5.06 -22.25 12.44
CA ILE A 17 3.95 -21.36 12.77
C ILE A 17 3.97 -20.10 11.90
N LEU A 18 5.13 -19.46 11.74
CA LEU A 18 5.25 -18.25 10.90
C LEU A 18 4.92 -18.55 9.43
N LEU A 19 5.44 -19.66 8.89
CA LEU A 19 5.15 -20.10 7.53
C LEU A 19 3.66 -20.43 7.35
N PHE A 20 3.05 -21.13 8.32
CA PHE A 20 1.62 -21.42 8.30
C PHE A 20 0.79 -20.14 8.28
N LEU A 21 1.10 -19.14 9.12
CA LEU A 21 0.39 -17.87 9.13
C LEU A 21 0.54 -17.09 7.81
N LYS A 22 1.75 -17.05 7.25
CA LYS A 22 1.99 -16.44 5.92
C LYS A 22 1.17 -17.16 4.85
N PHE A 23 1.17 -18.49 4.82
CA PHE A 23 0.41 -19.27 3.84
C PHE A 23 -1.11 -19.14 4.04
N ALA A 24 -1.60 -19.11 5.28
CA ALA A 24 -3.01 -18.93 5.59
C ALA A 24 -3.55 -17.58 5.08
N TYR A 25 -2.72 -16.53 5.14
CA TYR A 25 -3.11 -15.20 4.69
C TYR A 25 -2.92 -14.99 3.18
N PHE A 26 -1.75 -15.38 2.64
CA PHE A 26 -1.37 -15.10 1.26
C PHE A 26 -1.68 -16.25 0.30
N GLY A 27 -2.02 -17.44 0.79
CA GLY A 27 -2.15 -18.65 -0.01
C GLY A 27 -0.80 -19.11 -0.57
N ASN A 28 -0.80 -19.63 -1.80
CA ASN A 28 0.43 -20.03 -2.48
C ASN A 28 1.33 -18.80 -2.74
N THR A 29 2.52 -18.82 -2.14
CA THR A 29 3.56 -17.78 -2.22
C THR A 29 4.72 -18.15 -3.14
N SER A 30 4.60 -19.19 -3.99
CA SER A 30 5.64 -19.56 -4.99
C SER A 30 5.99 -18.39 -5.92
N ASN A 31 5.03 -17.50 -6.16
CA ASN A 31 5.23 -16.19 -6.73
C ASN A 31 4.84 -15.12 -5.69
N PRO A 32 5.78 -14.63 -4.86
CA PRO A 32 5.47 -13.73 -3.75
C PRO A 32 4.85 -12.40 -4.18
N LEU A 33 5.28 -11.86 -5.32
CA LEU A 33 4.73 -10.64 -5.88
C LEU A 33 3.25 -10.80 -6.25
N GLU A 34 2.93 -11.86 -6.98
CA GLU A 34 1.54 -12.14 -7.36
C GLU A 34 0.68 -12.42 -6.14
N ALA A 35 1.21 -13.15 -5.14
CA ALA A 35 0.51 -13.38 -3.88
C ALA A 35 0.23 -12.06 -3.12
N ALA A 36 1.23 -11.18 -3.01
CA ALA A 36 1.10 -9.86 -2.38
C ALA A 36 0.12 -8.97 -3.15
N SER A 37 0.26 -8.87 -4.48
CA SER A 37 -0.61 -8.08 -5.34
C SER A 37 -2.05 -8.59 -5.31
N ARG A 38 -2.27 -9.91 -5.34
CA ARG A 38 -3.60 -10.52 -5.21
C ARG A 38 -4.25 -10.15 -3.88
N SER A 39 -3.53 -10.27 -2.76
CA SER A 39 -4.04 -9.88 -1.45
C SER A 39 -4.36 -8.38 -1.40
N ALA A 40 -3.49 -7.53 -1.94
CA ALA A 40 -3.72 -6.09 -2.04
C ALA A 40 -4.94 -5.73 -2.91
N TYR A 41 -5.13 -6.45 -4.02
CA TYR A 41 -6.32 -6.31 -4.85
C TYR A 41 -7.59 -6.68 -4.07
N HIS A 42 -7.58 -7.78 -3.31
CA HIS A 42 -8.74 -8.19 -2.50
C HIS A 42 -9.16 -7.13 -1.46
N ASP A 43 -8.21 -6.37 -0.92
CA ASP A 43 -8.50 -5.29 0.03
C ASP A 43 -9.38 -4.18 -0.56
N MET A 44 -9.26 -3.94 -1.87
CA MET A 44 -9.94 -2.85 -2.55
C MET A 44 -10.97 -3.28 -3.61
N MET A 45 -10.95 -4.53 -4.08
CA MET A 45 -11.76 -4.97 -5.23
C MET A 45 -13.27 -4.75 -5.04
N ARG A 46 -13.74 -4.85 -3.78
CA ARG A 46 -15.15 -4.63 -3.41
C ARG A 46 -15.63 -3.20 -3.67
N THR A 47 -14.71 -2.27 -3.93
CA THR A 47 -15.00 -0.86 -4.22
C THR A 47 -15.10 -0.58 -5.72
N ILE A 48 -14.68 -1.53 -6.58
CA ILE A 48 -14.69 -1.39 -8.03
C ILE A 48 -16.05 -1.80 -8.58
N ARG A 49 -16.62 -0.97 -9.45
CA ARG A 49 -17.88 -1.27 -10.15
C ARG A 49 -17.56 -1.81 -11.54
N PHE A 50 -17.63 -3.13 -11.67
CA PHE A 50 -17.37 -3.80 -12.95
C PHE A 50 -18.58 -3.88 -13.88
N TYR A 51 -19.78 -3.53 -13.41
CA TYR A 51 -21.02 -3.69 -14.18
C TYR A 51 -21.10 -5.10 -14.81
N ASP A 52 -21.40 -5.18 -16.11
CA ASP A 52 -21.50 -6.42 -16.88
C ASP A 52 -20.18 -6.88 -17.51
N LEU A 53 -19.04 -6.29 -17.11
CA LEU A 53 -17.74 -6.62 -17.71
C LEU A 53 -17.43 -8.12 -17.52
N PRO A 54 -17.06 -8.86 -18.59
CA PRO A 54 -16.73 -10.27 -18.53
C PRO A 54 -15.61 -10.60 -17.53
N GLN A 55 -15.65 -11.81 -16.96
CA GLN A 55 -14.59 -12.26 -16.05
C GLN A 55 -13.22 -12.36 -16.73
N SER A 56 -13.17 -12.68 -18.03
CA SER A 56 -11.94 -12.67 -18.84
C SER A 56 -11.27 -11.30 -18.82
N ASP A 57 -12.04 -10.25 -18.99
CA ASP A 57 -11.53 -8.88 -19.10
C ASP A 57 -11.09 -8.37 -17.73
N ARG A 58 -11.85 -8.72 -16.67
CA ARG A 58 -11.43 -8.50 -15.28
C ARG A 58 -10.12 -9.20 -14.97
N TRP A 59 -9.93 -10.41 -15.47
CA TRP A 59 -8.67 -11.16 -15.32
C TRP A 59 -7.54 -10.48 -16.08
N GLU A 60 -7.76 -10.13 -17.35
CA GLU A 60 -6.76 -9.48 -18.19
C GLU A 60 -6.27 -8.14 -17.60
N MET A 61 -7.18 -7.31 -17.07
CA MET A 61 -6.80 -6.08 -16.37
C MET A 61 -5.87 -6.34 -15.18
N ARG A 62 -6.19 -7.35 -14.35
CA ARG A 62 -5.35 -7.69 -13.20
C ARG A 62 -3.98 -8.19 -13.64
N GLU A 63 -3.92 -8.99 -14.70
CA GLU A 63 -2.65 -9.48 -15.23
C GLU A 63 -1.78 -8.35 -15.80
N LYS A 64 -2.40 -7.38 -16.48
CA LYS A 64 -1.71 -6.16 -16.93
C LYS A 64 -1.13 -5.38 -15.76
N VAL A 65 -1.92 -5.16 -14.70
CA VAL A 65 -1.42 -4.49 -13.49
C VAL A 65 -0.32 -5.31 -12.80
N ASN A 66 -0.45 -6.63 -12.68
CA ASN A 66 0.58 -7.49 -12.10
C ASN A 66 1.90 -7.41 -12.86
N LYS A 67 1.85 -7.33 -14.20
CA LYS A 67 3.04 -7.15 -15.02
C LYS A 67 3.72 -5.81 -14.77
N VAL A 68 2.95 -4.72 -14.76
CA VAL A 68 3.47 -3.37 -14.47
C VAL A 68 4.07 -3.31 -13.05
N LEU A 69 3.35 -3.84 -12.06
CA LEU A 69 3.84 -3.90 -10.68
C LEU A 69 5.14 -4.68 -10.56
N LYS A 70 5.30 -5.78 -11.30
CA LYS A 70 6.54 -6.54 -11.33
C LYS A 70 7.71 -5.70 -11.79
N GLU A 71 7.57 -5.09 -12.96
CA GLU A 71 8.63 -4.29 -13.57
C GLU A 71 9.01 -3.10 -12.67
N GLU A 72 8.01 -2.41 -12.10
CA GLU A 72 8.24 -1.21 -11.29
C GLU A 72 8.74 -1.52 -9.87
N ILE A 73 8.38 -2.68 -9.28
CA ILE A 73 8.91 -3.13 -7.98
C ILE A 73 10.34 -3.67 -8.10
N ASP A 74 10.67 -4.37 -9.19
CA ASP A 74 12.04 -4.81 -9.47
C ASP A 74 12.98 -3.60 -9.64
N TRP A 75 12.46 -2.47 -10.14
CA TRP A 75 13.17 -1.19 -10.26
C TRP A 75 13.27 -0.40 -8.94
N LEU A 76 12.40 -0.71 -7.95
CA LEU A 76 12.25 0.06 -6.72
C LEU A 76 13.36 -0.25 -5.69
N ASP A 77 14.55 0.32 -5.91
CA ASP A 77 15.69 0.19 -5.02
C ASP A 77 16.40 1.54 -4.73
N SER A 78 17.38 1.49 -3.84
CA SER A 78 18.15 2.66 -3.43
C SER A 78 19.09 3.18 -4.51
N SER A 79 19.32 2.46 -5.61
CA SER A 79 20.09 2.95 -6.76
C SER A 79 19.28 3.93 -7.61
N HIS A 80 17.95 3.79 -7.61
CA HIS A 80 17.02 4.64 -8.35
C HIS A 80 16.32 5.68 -7.46
N ILE A 81 15.84 5.29 -6.28
CA ILE A 81 15.13 6.18 -5.36
C ILE A 81 16.13 6.87 -4.43
N LYS A 82 16.52 8.10 -4.76
CA LYS A 82 17.49 8.89 -3.99
C LYS A 82 16.86 9.94 -3.06
N SER A 83 15.55 10.15 -3.15
CA SER A 83 14.84 11.14 -2.34
C SER A 83 13.34 10.88 -2.35
N GLN A 84 12.61 11.52 -1.41
CA GLN A 84 11.16 11.45 -1.34
C GLN A 84 10.49 11.91 -2.64
N SER A 85 10.96 13.02 -3.26
CA SER A 85 10.35 13.53 -4.49
C SER A 85 10.48 12.57 -5.68
N VAL A 86 11.57 11.79 -5.73
CA VAL A 86 11.75 10.74 -6.74
C VAL A 86 10.76 9.59 -6.49
N PHE A 87 10.58 9.16 -5.24
CA PHE A 87 9.57 8.17 -4.89
C PHE A 87 8.15 8.65 -5.19
N ASP A 88 7.82 9.90 -4.85
CA ASP A 88 6.49 10.48 -5.06
C ASP A 88 6.15 10.56 -6.55
N SER A 89 7.14 10.90 -7.39
CA SER A 89 7.01 10.94 -8.85
C SER A 89 6.84 9.54 -9.44
N TRP A 90 7.62 8.57 -8.96
CA TRP A 90 7.49 7.15 -9.35
C TRP A 90 6.10 6.61 -9.00
N HIS A 91 5.65 6.83 -7.75
CA HIS A 91 4.35 6.38 -7.27
C HIS A 91 3.20 7.03 -8.08
N ARG A 92 3.34 8.30 -8.48
CA ARG A 92 2.36 9.00 -9.32
C ARG A 92 2.24 8.33 -10.68
N LYS A 93 3.37 8.16 -11.38
CA LYS A 93 3.43 7.52 -12.69
C LYS A 93 2.79 6.12 -12.64
N LEU A 94 3.15 5.32 -11.65
CA LEU A 94 2.58 3.97 -11.47
C LEU A 94 1.07 4.03 -11.19
N SER A 95 0.61 4.99 -10.39
CA SER A 95 -0.82 5.17 -10.12
C SER A 95 -1.60 5.57 -11.37
N ASP A 96 -1.03 6.48 -12.18
CA ASP A 96 -1.59 6.91 -13.47
C ASP A 96 -1.70 5.71 -14.43
N GLU A 97 -0.65 4.89 -14.53
CA GLU A 97 -0.63 3.72 -15.41
C GLU A 97 -1.67 2.66 -15.02
N ILE A 98 -1.76 2.30 -13.72
CA ILE A 98 -2.77 1.36 -13.23
C ILE A 98 -4.19 1.89 -13.48
N LYS A 99 -4.41 3.18 -13.22
CA LYS A 99 -5.69 3.84 -13.47
C LYS A 99 -6.05 3.80 -14.95
N MET A 100 -5.11 4.09 -15.85
CA MET A 100 -5.29 4.02 -17.30
C MET A 100 -5.67 2.60 -17.78
N ILE A 101 -5.06 1.56 -17.20
CA ILE A 101 -5.41 0.16 -17.52
C ILE A 101 -6.90 -0.09 -17.26
N TYR A 102 -7.46 0.35 -16.14
CA TYR A 102 -8.88 0.15 -15.86
C TYR A 102 -9.79 1.03 -16.72
N GLN A 103 -9.38 2.28 -16.95
CA GLN A 103 -10.11 3.21 -17.79
C GLN A 103 -10.21 2.74 -19.25
N SER A 104 -9.20 2.01 -19.77
CA SER A 104 -9.27 1.44 -21.12
C SER A 104 -10.34 0.36 -21.30
N TYR A 105 -10.85 -0.21 -20.20
CA TYR A 105 -11.99 -1.13 -20.19
C TYR A 105 -13.30 -0.45 -19.81
N GLY A 106 -13.33 0.89 -19.76
CA GLY A 106 -14.50 1.66 -19.35
C GLY A 106 -14.81 1.53 -17.85
N ILE A 107 -13.84 1.10 -17.03
CA ILE A 107 -14.01 0.97 -15.59
C ILE A 107 -13.49 2.23 -14.90
N GLU A 108 -14.36 2.86 -14.11
CA GLU A 108 -13.97 3.92 -13.20
C GLU A 108 -13.01 3.36 -12.15
N PHE A 109 -11.82 3.95 -12.09
CA PHE A 109 -10.79 3.58 -11.14
C PHE A 109 -10.15 4.84 -10.57
N SER A 110 -10.05 4.95 -9.25
CA SER A 110 -9.59 6.17 -8.57
C SER A 110 -8.13 6.06 -8.12
N TYR A 111 -7.48 7.20 -7.87
CA TYR A 111 -6.16 7.20 -7.20
C TYR A 111 -6.19 6.56 -5.82
N GLY A 112 -7.31 6.66 -5.10
CA GLY A 112 -7.52 5.96 -3.84
C GLY A 112 -7.47 4.43 -3.95
N GLN A 113 -7.95 3.88 -5.07
CA GLN A 113 -7.82 2.45 -5.38
C GLN A 113 -6.40 2.11 -5.82
N ALA A 114 -5.80 2.92 -6.70
CA ALA A 114 -4.42 2.71 -7.15
C ALA A 114 -3.41 2.68 -5.99
N GLN A 115 -3.43 3.70 -5.11
CA GLN A 115 -2.54 3.74 -3.95
C GLN A 115 -2.78 2.55 -3.01
N LYS A 116 -4.03 2.09 -2.86
CA LYS A 116 -4.32 0.96 -1.97
C LYS A 116 -3.66 -0.31 -2.51
N TRP A 117 -3.76 -0.54 -3.82
CA TRP A 117 -3.12 -1.69 -4.46
C TRP A 117 -1.59 -1.60 -4.34
N ILE A 118 -0.98 -0.48 -4.74
CA ILE A 118 0.48 -0.30 -4.73
C ILE A 118 1.03 -0.43 -3.31
N ASN A 119 0.52 0.36 -2.37
CA ASN A 119 1.07 0.44 -1.02
C ASN A 119 0.84 -0.85 -0.23
N MET A 120 -0.30 -1.52 -0.41
CA MET A 120 -0.51 -2.83 0.21
C MET A 120 0.38 -3.91 -0.42
N THR A 121 0.64 -3.86 -1.72
CA THR A 121 1.58 -4.80 -2.37
C THR A 121 2.97 -4.68 -1.77
N ILE A 122 3.50 -3.45 -1.66
CA ILE A 122 4.80 -3.16 -1.02
C ILE A 122 4.81 -3.65 0.44
N LYS A 123 3.76 -3.32 1.21
CA LYS A 123 3.60 -3.75 2.60
C LYS A 123 3.61 -5.28 2.73
N TYR A 124 2.93 -5.98 1.83
CA TYR A 124 2.86 -7.44 1.85
C TYR A 124 4.14 -8.12 1.41
N LEU A 125 4.86 -7.58 0.42
CA LEU A 125 6.22 -8.04 0.08
C LEU A 125 7.17 -7.90 1.27
N TYR A 126 7.03 -6.80 2.03
CA TYR A 126 7.78 -6.60 3.26
C TYR A 126 7.40 -7.64 4.34
N ILE A 127 6.10 -7.90 4.56
CA ILE A 127 5.61 -8.92 5.52
C ILE A 127 6.06 -10.33 5.13
N LEU A 128 6.08 -10.65 3.83
CA LEU A 128 6.53 -11.94 3.32
C LEU A 128 8.04 -12.15 3.49
N GLU A 129 8.80 -11.09 3.82
CA GLU A 129 10.26 -11.07 3.95
C GLU A 129 10.98 -11.39 2.63
N VAL A 130 10.35 -11.06 1.50
CA VAL A 130 10.93 -11.23 0.16
C VAL A 130 11.63 -9.97 -0.33
N GLN A 131 11.28 -8.80 0.22
CA GLN A 131 11.94 -7.53 -0.08
C GLN A 131 12.02 -6.67 1.19
N SER A 132 13.24 -6.25 1.55
CA SER A 132 13.49 -5.39 2.71
C SER A 132 13.25 -3.90 2.41
N PHE A 133 13.33 -3.52 1.12
CA PHE A 133 13.32 -2.14 0.64
C PHE A 133 14.41 -1.27 1.29
N ASP A 134 15.59 -1.85 1.56
CA ASP A 134 16.69 -1.13 2.20
C ASP A 134 17.10 0.12 1.40
N GLY A 135 17.21 1.26 2.11
CA GLY A 135 17.49 2.57 1.52
C GLY A 135 16.30 3.24 0.80
N VAL A 136 15.16 2.56 0.68
CA VAL A 136 13.90 3.13 0.12
C VAL A 136 12.78 3.14 1.15
N PHE A 137 12.86 2.29 2.18
CA PHE A 137 11.81 2.07 3.17
C PHE A 137 11.32 3.36 3.86
N GLU A 138 12.19 4.36 4.02
CA GLU A 138 11.82 5.65 4.63
C GLU A 138 10.92 6.52 3.74
N TYR A 139 10.92 6.30 2.43
CA TYR A 139 10.12 7.05 1.46
C TYR A 139 8.74 6.44 1.18
N LEU A 140 8.54 5.17 1.56
CA LEU A 140 7.34 4.42 1.24
C LEU A 140 6.07 5.10 1.79
N HIS A 141 5.08 5.22 0.92
CA HIS A 141 3.75 5.69 1.28
C HIS A 141 3.02 4.67 2.14
N ILE A 142 2.17 5.17 3.05
CA ILE A 142 1.29 4.29 3.82
C ILE A 142 0.04 3.94 2.99
N PRO A 143 -0.50 2.73 3.09
CA PRO A 143 -1.78 2.40 2.48
C PRO A 143 -2.92 3.10 3.22
N ILE A 144 -3.53 4.10 2.59
CA ILE A 144 -4.63 4.85 3.17
C ILE A 144 -5.93 4.05 3.03
N ASP A 145 -6.66 3.88 4.13
CA ASP A 145 -8.03 3.37 4.17
C ASP A 145 -8.83 3.96 5.34
N ASN A 146 -10.03 3.43 5.57
CA ASN A 146 -10.89 3.91 6.65
C ASN A 146 -10.29 3.76 8.06
N TYR A 147 -9.51 2.71 8.33
CA TYR A 147 -8.86 2.51 9.63
C TYR A 147 -7.73 3.51 9.81
N ILE A 148 -6.93 3.71 8.77
CA ILE A 148 -5.83 4.67 8.81
C ILE A 148 -6.33 6.10 8.92
N PHE A 149 -7.43 6.47 8.27
CA PHE A 149 -8.04 7.79 8.48
C PHE A 149 -8.42 8.04 9.93
N ASP A 150 -9.02 7.05 10.62
CA ASP A 150 -9.39 7.19 12.02
C ASP A 150 -8.13 7.40 12.90
N SER A 151 -7.06 6.64 12.65
CA SER A 151 -5.80 6.79 13.39
C SER A 151 -5.10 8.12 13.11
N VAL A 152 -5.08 8.57 11.85
CA VAL A 152 -4.47 9.84 11.43
C VAL A 152 -5.19 11.03 12.06
N GLU A 153 -6.52 11.04 12.06
CA GLU A 153 -7.29 12.11 12.67
C GLU A 153 -7.09 12.18 14.19
N ASN A 154 -7.22 11.04 14.87
CA ASN A 154 -7.15 11.00 16.33
C ASN A 154 -5.74 11.24 16.90
N LEU A 155 -4.69 10.77 16.21
CA LEU A 155 -3.32 10.80 16.74
C LEU A 155 -2.48 11.94 16.15
N LEU A 156 -2.71 12.31 14.90
CA LEU A 156 -1.91 13.32 14.19
C LEU A 156 -2.65 14.65 14.02
N GLY A 157 -3.96 14.69 14.31
CA GLY A 157 -4.81 15.87 14.18
C GLY A 157 -5.01 16.30 12.73
N ILE A 158 -4.81 15.39 11.77
CA ILE A 158 -5.02 15.66 10.34
C ILE A 158 -6.47 15.26 10.00
N PRO A 159 -7.31 16.20 9.54
CA PRO A 159 -8.74 15.92 9.34
C PRO A 159 -8.99 14.81 8.34
N ARG A 160 -9.96 13.95 8.66
CA ARG A 160 -10.42 12.91 7.74
C ARG A 160 -11.07 13.54 6.49
N PRO A 161 -10.82 13.01 5.27
CA PRO A 161 -11.55 13.45 4.09
C PRO A 161 -13.05 13.12 4.20
N LYS A 162 -13.88 14.01 3.64
CA LYS A 162 -15.34 13.80 3.57
C LYS A 162 -15.73 12.66 2.64
N GLN A 163 -14.86 12.33 1.68
CA GLN A 163 -15.08 11.28 0.71
C GLN A 163 -14.43 9.97 1.16
N ALA A 164 -15.02 8.84 0.79
CA ALA A 164 -14.42 7.52 1.01
C ALA A 164 -13.08 7.43 0.27
N TRP A 165 -12.08 6.78 0.89
CA TRP A 165 -10.73 6.64 0.32
C TRP A 165 -10.77 6.11 -1.12
N SER A 166 -11.62 5.12 -1.40
CA SER A 166 -11.73 4.47 -2.72
C SER A 166 -12.34 5.34 -3.81
N ARG A 167 -12.81 6.55 -3.48
CA ARG A 167 -13.34 7.52 -4.45
C ARG A 167 -12.48 8.78 -4.54
N LEU A 168 -11.39 8.87 -3.78
CA LEU A 168 -10.45 9.97 -3.90
C LEU A 168 -9.75 9.87 -5.25
N ASP A 169 -10.02 10.85 -6.11
CA ASP A 169 -9.49 10.88 -7.48
C ASP A 169 -8.67 12.12 -7.80
N ASP A 170 -8.11 12.73 -6.77
CA ASP A 170 -7.12 13.80 -6.86
C ASP A 170 -5.79 13.28 -6.28
N TYR A 171 -4.81 13.06 -7.16
CA TYR A 171 -3.49 12.58 -6.74
C TYR A 171 -2.73 13.63 -5.93
N ASP A 172 -2.86 14.92 -6.28
CA ASP A 172 -2.15 15.99 -5.58
C ASP A 172 -2.70 16.13 -4.16
N TRP A 173 -4.02 16.00 -3.98
CA TRP A 173 -4.61 15.88 -2.64
C TRP A 173 -4.07 14.67 -1.87
N TYR A 174 -4.01 13.49 -2.50
CA TYR A 174 -3.45 12.29 -1.88
C TYR A 174 -2.00 12.49 -1.43
N LEU A 175 -1.18 13.12 -2.28
CA LEU A 175 0.22 13.39 -1.99
C LEU A 175 0.35 14.37 -0.82
N CYS A 176 -0.39 15.48 -0.83
CA CYS A 176 -0.42 16.41 0.30
C CYS A 176 -0.83 15.73 1.60
N TYR A 177 -1.75 14.75 1.55
CA TYR A 177 -2.15 13.98 2.72
C TYR A 177 -1.01 13.08 3.24
N GLN A 178 -0.27 12.41 2.35
CA GLN A 178 0.92 11.64 2.72
C GLN A 178 2.01 12.53 3.33
N GLU A 179 2.26 13.70 2.74
CA GLU A 179 3.21 14.69 3.24
C GLU A 179 2.86 15.17 4.65
N ALA A 180 1.61 15.57 4.87
CA ALA A 180 1.13 16.02 6.18
C ALA A 180 1.35 14.94 7.26
N ILE A 181 1.12 13.67 6.93
CA ILE A 181 1.41 12.55 7.84
C ILE A 181 2.91 12.48 8.13
N ARG A 182 3.75 12.45 7.09
CA ARG A 182 5.22 12.36 7.24
C ARG A 182 5.78 13.47 8.14
N GLU A 183 5.30 14.70 7.97
CA GLU A 183 5.70 15.84 8.80
C GLU A 183 5.43 15.62 10.29
N LYS A 184 4.32 14.96 10.64
CA LYS A 184 3.96 14.67 12.03
C LYS A 184 4.80 13.53 12.63
N LEU A 185 5.28 12.59 11.81
CA LEU A 185 5.98 11.39 12.27
C LEU A 185 7.43 11.62 12.75
N SER A 186 7.98 12.83 12.62
CA SER A 186 9.23 13.24 13.30
C SER A 186 10.42 12.28 13.12
N GLY A 187 10.54 11.66 11.95
CA GLY A 187 11.63 10.72 11.61
C GLY A 187 11.31 9.23 11.82
N ILE A 188 10.09 8.89 12.24
CA ILE A 188 9.56 7.52 12.16
C ILE A 188 9.19 7.22 10.70
N SER A 189 9.59 6.05 10.19
CA SER A 189 9.17 5.66 8.84
C SER A 189 7.64 5.51 8.78
N PRO A 190 6.97 6.09 7.78
CA PRO A 190 5.51 6.07 7.67
C PRO A 190 4.93 4.66 7.70
N LEU A 191 5.51 3.72 6.96
CA LEU A 191 5.02 2.34 6.91
C LEU A 191 5.17 1.61 8.25
N ARG A 192 6.19 1.93 9.07
CA ARG A 192 6.31 1.40 10.44
C ARG A 192 5.23 1.91 11.37
N TRP A 193 4.96 3.21 11.28
CA TRP A 193 3.88 3.81 12.04
C TRP A 193 2.54 3.17 11.65
N GLU A 194 2.29 3.00 10.35
CA GLU A 194 1.07 2.37 9.84
C GLU A 194 0.89 0.94 10.36
N PHE A 195 1.94 0.10 10.39
CA PHE A 195 1.84 -1.25 10.96
C PHE A 195 1.30 -1.26 12.39
N ARG A 196 1.76 -0.32 13.23
CA ARG A 196 1.37 -0.23 14.65
C ARG A 196 -0.04 0.29 14.80
N GLU A 197 -0.35 1.37 14.10
CA GLU A 197 -1.66 2.02 14.26
C GLU A 197 -2.79 1.24 13.60
N TRP A 198 -2.50 0.46 12.55
CA TRP A 198 -3.46 -0.47 11.99
C TRP A 198 -3.84 -1.55 13.01
N LEU A 199 -2.86 -2.16 13.71
CA LEU A 199 -3.12 -3.14 14.76
C LEU A 199 -3.94 -2.55 15.91
N ASN A 200 -3.59 -1.35 16.37
CA ASN A 200 -4.34 -0.63 17.41
C ASN A 200 -5.79 -0.35 16.98
N ALA A 201 -6.00 0.05 15.73
CA ALA A 201 -7.33 0.38 15.20
C ALA A 201 -8.22 -0.87 15.04
N VAL A 202 -7.64 -2.01 14.64
CA VAL A 202 -8.37 -3.26 14.50
C VAL A 202 -8.78 -3.83 15.86
N GLN A 203 -7.89 -3.81 16.86
CA GLN A 203 -8.20 -4.28 18.22
C GLN A 203 -9.36 -3.50 18.83
N LYS A 204 -9.35 -2.17 18.71
CA LYS A 204 -10.42 -1.30 19.24
C LYS A 204 -11.79 -1.48 18.57
N LYS A 205 -11.86 -2.04 17.36
CA LYS A 205 -13.15 -2.32 16.67
C LYS A 205 -13.64 -3.75 16.91
N GLY A 206 -12.79 -4.63 17.42
CA GLY A 206 -13.14 -6.00 17.80
C GLY A 206 -13.72 -6.11 19.21
N ASP A 207 -13.49 -5.09 20.04
CA ASP A 207 -14.13 -4.87 21.35
C ASP A 207 -15.46 -4.08 21.21
#